data_AF-A0A8T4XR83-F1
#
_entry.id   AF-A0A8T4XR83-F1
#
_cell.length_a   1.000
_cell.length_b   1.000
_cell.length_c   1.000
_cell.angle_alpha   90.00
_cell.angle_beta   90.00
_cell.angle_gamma   90.00
#
_symmetry.space_group_name_H-M   'P 1'
#
loop_
_entity.id
_entity.type
_entity.pdbx_description
1 polymer ?
#
loop_
_entity_poly.entity_id
_entity_poly.type
_entity_poly.pdbx_seq_one_letter_code
_entity_poly.pdbx_strand_id
1 'polypeptide(L)'
;MSPKERFLETALFGKPDRVPLAVGDIRPLTLERWRREGLPKEKSVVEYFRLDLCGLKARGFTSYPSQGFPWEPSPSALNLGPLPPFEYRLLWEDERYRVWVDSLGIVQKGFQEDWRH
;
A
#
# COMPACT_ATOMS: atom_id res chain seq x y z
N MET A 1 -2.87 22.08 -14.12
CA MET A 1 -1.93 22.27 -13.00
C MET A 1 -0.94 21.10 -13.00
N SER A 2 0.34 21.34 -12.73
CA SER A 2 1.35 20.29 -12.57
C SER A 2 1.21 19.58 -11.21
N PRO A 3 1.78 18.37 -11.02
CA PRO A 3 1.73 17.68 -9.72
C PRO A 3 2.31 18.50 -8.56
N LYS A 4 3.40 19.25 -8.80
CA LYS A 4 4.03 20.11 -7.78
C LYS A 4 3.11 21.26 -7.38
N GLU A 5 2.56 21.97 -8.37
CA GLU A 5 1.63 23.08 -8.13
C GLU A 5 0.39 22.59 -7.38
N ARG A 6 -0.16 21.43 -7.79
CA ARG A 6 -1.32 20.81 -7.16
C ARG A 6 -1.07 20.43 -5.71
N PHE A 7 0.09 19.86 -5.42
CA PHE A 7 0.50 19.56 -4.04
C PHE A 7 0.56 20.83 -3.20
N LEU A 8 1.20 21.90 -3.69
CA LEU A 8 1.32 23.16 -2.96
C LEU A 8 -0.03 23.85 -2.76
N GLU A 9 -0.86 23.94 -3.79
CA GLU A 9 -2.23 24.49 -3.69
C GLU A 9 -3.08 23.70 -2.69
N THR A 10 -2.92 22.39 -2.62
CA THR A 10 -3.62 21.57 -1.61
C THR A 10 -3.06 21.83 -0.21
N ALA A 11 -1.74 21.79 -0.03
CA ALA A 11 -1.07 21.94 1.27
C ALA A 11 -1.22 23.35 1.87
N LEU A 12 -1.40 24.36 1.03
CA LEU A 12 -1.57 25.77 1.41
C LEU A 12 -3.04 26.21 1.41
N PHE A 13 -3.99 25.26 1.36
CA PHE A 13 -5.43 25.54 1.39
C PHE A 13 -5.93 26.48 0.28
N GLY A 14 -5.33 26.38 -0.91
CA GLY A 14 -5.69 27.13 -2.12
C GLY A 14 -6.82 26.46 -2.92
N LYS A 15 -6.75 26.57 -4.25
CA LYS A 15 -7.78 26.05 -5.19
C LYS A 15 -7.17 25.08 -6.20
N PRO A 16 -6.79 23.86 -5.76
CA PRO A 16 -6.23 22.86 -6.67
C PRO A 16 -7.27 22.44 -7.73
N ASP A 17 -6.80 22.09 -8.93
CA ASP A 17 -7.66 21.61 -10.02
C ASP A 17 -8.29 20.23 -9.74
N ARG A 18 -7.69 19.45 -8.82
CA ARG A 18 -8.20 18.19 -8.26
C ARG A 18 -7.46 17.86 -6.96
N VAL A 19 -8.09 17.10 -6.06
CA VAL A 19 -7.48 16.67 -4.80
C VAL A 19 -6.45 15.55 -5.07
N PRO A 20 -5.17 15.70 -4.66
CA PRO A 20 -4.20 14.61 -4.74
C PRO A 20 -4.57 13.51 -3.74
N LEU A 21 -4.66 12.27 -4.20
CA LEU A 21 -4.90 11.11 -3.36
C LEU A 21 -3.61 10.31 -3.18
N ALA A 22 -3.26 10.03 -1.93
CA ALA A 22 -2.26 9.03 -1.57
C ALA A 22 -2.99 7.72 -1.28
N VAL A 23 -3.32 6.97 -2.33
CA VAL A 23 -3.87 5.63 -2.19
C VAL A 23 -2.74 4.63 -1.99
N GLY A 24 -2.85 3.76 -0.98
CA GLY A 24 -1.91 2.66 -0.79
C GLY A 24 -1.92 1.67 -1.96
N ASP A 25 -0.98 0.73 -1.95
CA ASP A 25 -0.89 -0.30 -2.98
C ASP A 25 -2.11 -1.22 -3.02
N ILE A 26 -2.29 -1.87 -4.17
CA ILE A 26 -3.44 -2.72 -4.46
C ILE A 26 -3.18 -4.11 -3.87
N ARG A 27 -4.12 -4.59 -3.06
CA ARG A 27 -4.05 -5.93 -2.47
C ARG A 27 -3.89 -7.00 -3.56
N PRO A 28 -3.03 -8.02 -3.37
CA PRO A 28 -2.78 -9.07 -4.37
C PRO A 28 -4.06 -9.75 -4.86
N LEU A 29 -4.98 -10.10 -3.96
CA LEU A 29 -6.26 -10.73 -4.31
C LEU A 29 -7.15 -9.83 -5.18
N THR A 30 -7.18 -8.52 -4.88
CA THR A 30 -7.90 -7.53 -5.70
C THR A 30 -7.29 -7.45 -7.11
N LEU A 31 -5.95 -7.42 -7.20
CA LEU A 31 -5.25 -7.38 -8.48
C LEU A 31 -5.51 -8.65 -9.31
N GLU A 32 -5.50 -9.82 -8.68
CA GLU A 32 -5.83 -11.09 -9.34
C GLU A 32 -7.26 -11.10 -9.87
N ARG A 33 -8.22 -10.67 -9.04
CA ARG A 33 -9.62 -10.55 -9.45
C ARG A 33 -9.77 -9.62 -10.65
N TRP A 34 -9.16 -8.44 -10.63
CA TRP A 34 -9.22 -7.51 -11.76
C TRP A 34 -8.62 -8.11 -13.03
N ARG A 35 -7.54 -8.88 -12.93
CA ARG A 35 -6.98 -9.61 -14.08
C ARG A 35 -7.96 -10.61 -14.67
N ARG A 36 -8.71 -11.33 -13.83
CA ARG A 36 -9.79 -12.23 -14.27
C ARG A 36 -10.97 -11.49 -14.91
N GLU A 37 -11.22 -10.26 -14.46
CA GLU A 37 -12.29 -9.38 -14.97
C GLU A 37 -11.89 -8.59 -16.22
N GLY A 38 -10.63 -8.68 -16.68
CA GLY A 38 -10.18 -8.10 -17.95
C GLY A 38 -9.06 -7.08 -17.87
N LEU A 39 -8.45 -6.87 -16.69
CA LEU A 39 -7.21 -6.10 -16.57
C LEU A 39 -6.05 -6.85 -17.25
N PRO A 40 -5.40 -6.31 -18.31
CA PRO A 40 -4.29 -6.97 -18.97
C PRO A 40 -3.11 -7.18 -18.02
N LYS A 41 -2.47 -8.35 -18.08
CA LYS A 41 -1.36 -8.70 -17.17
C LYS A 41 -0.12 -7.83 -17.40
N GLU A 42 0.02 -7.30 -18.61
CA GLU A 42 1.15 -6.52 -19.09
C GLU A 42 1.03 -5.03 -18.75
N LYS A 43 -0.17 -4.57 -18.34
CA LYS A 43 -0.41 -3.18 -17.95
C LYS A 43 -0.38 -3.03 -16.44
N SER A 44 0.29 -1.99 -15.96
CA SER A 44 0.12 -1.59 -14.56
C SER A 44 -1.29 -1.02 -14.35
N VAL A 45 -1.77 -1.05 -13.10
CA VAL A 45 -3.08 -0.46 -12.75
C VAL A 45 -3.10 1.04 -13.03
N VAL A 46 -1.98 1.72 -12.73
CA VAL A 46 -1.80 3.15 -13.00
C VAL A 46 -1.97 3.45 -14.49
N GLU A 47 -1.35 2.65 -15.36
CA GLU A 47 -1.48 2.80 -16.82
C GLU A 47 -2.90 2.49 -17.31
N TYR A 48 -3.51 1.41 -16.81
CA TYR A 48 -4.83 0.97 -17.26
C TYR A 48 -5.92 2.00 -16.93
N PHE A 49 -5.94 2.51 -15.68
CA PHE A 49 -6.91 3.51 -15.24
C PHE A 49 -6.48 4.96 -15.54
N ARG A 50 -5.32 5.16 -16.18
CA ARG A 50 -4.77 6.47 -16.54
C ARG A 50 -4.66 7.41 -15.33
N LEU A 51 -4.16 6.86 -14.22
CA LEU A 51 -4.00 7.61 -12.98
C LEU A 51 -2.81 8.57 -13.09
N ASP A 52 -3.03 9.83 -12.71
CA ASP A 52 -1.97 10.84 -12.62
C ASP A 52 -1.28 10.72 -11.24
N LEU A 53 -0.13 10.04 -11.22
CA LEU A 53 0.63 9.86 -9.98
C LEU A 53 1.24 11.19 -9.53
N CYS A 54 0.66 11.77 -8.49
CA CYS A 54 1.18 12.97 -7.82
C CYS A 54 2.30 12.66 -6.81
N GLY A 55 3.05 11.57 -7.03
CA GLY A 55 4.20 11.23 -6.23
C GLY A 55 5.44 11.99 -6.72
N LEU A 56 6.18 12.61 -5.79
CA LEU A 56 7.59 12.85 -6.06
C LEU A 56 8.20 11.45 -6.30
N LYS A 57 8.99 11.25 -7.36
CA LYS A 57 9.77 10.02 -7.58
C LYS A 57 10.86 9.81 -6.50
N ALA A 58 10.59 10.24 -5.27
CA ALA A 58 11.38 9.97 -4.10
C ALA A 58 11.41 8.45 -3.95
N ARG A 59 12.56 7.85 -4.24
CA ARG A 59 12.87 6.53 -3.71
C ARG A 59 12.80 6.69 -2.20
N GLY A 60 11.73 6.18 -1.59
CA GLY A 60 11.56 6.26 -0.14
C GLY A 60 12.82 5.71 0.51
N PHE A 61 13.52 6.55 1.27
CA PHE A 61 14.63 6.10 2.12
C PHE A 61 14.10 5.54 3.43
N THR A 62 12.79 5.39 3.57
CA THR A 62 12.11 4.91 4.76
C THR A 62 11.29 3.69 4.41
N SER A 63 11.24 2.71 5.32
CA SER A 63 10.37 1.56 5.22
C SER A 63 9.72 1.29 6.58
N TYR A 64 8.64 0.53 6.57
CA TYR A 64 8.04 -0.06 7.76
C TYR A 64 7.45 -1.40 7.37
N PRO A 65 7.40 -2.38 8.29
CA PRO A 65 6.79 -3.68 8.01
C PRO A 65 5.39 -3.54 7.42
N SER A 66 5.17 -4.09 6.22
CA SER A 66 3.86 -4.10 5.55
C SER A 66 3.31 -5.53 5.55
N GLN A 67 2.73 -5.96 6.67
CA GLN A 67 2.19 -7.32 6.77
C GLN A 67 0.93 -7.47 5.88
N GLY A 68 0.87 -8.57 5.12
CA GLY A 68 -0.16 -8.79 4.09
C GLY A 68 0.20 -8.22 2.71
N PHE A 69 1.46 -7.81 2.51
CA PHE A 69 2.09 -7.55 1.21
C PHE A 69 3.52 -8.14 1.24
N PRO A 70 4.12 -8.45 0.08
CA PRO A 70 5.57 -8.66 0.02
C PRO A 70 6.29 -7.43 0.58
N TRP A 71 7.11 -7.63 1.62
CA TRP A 71 7.87 -6.55 2.25
C TRP A 71 9.37 -6.81 2.11
N GLU A 72 9.94 -6.25 1.05
CA GLU A 72 11.36 -6.33 0.71
C GLU A 72 11.94 -4.91 0.63
N PRO A 73 12.20 -4.26 1.78
CA PRO A 73 12.71 -2.90 1.78
C PRO A 73 14.13 -2.86 1.18
N SER A 74 14.47 -1.74 0.55
CA SER A 74 15.85 -1.48 0.11
C SER A 74 16.82 -1.61 1.30
N PRO A 75 18.02 -2.18 1.13
CA PRO A 75 19.06 -2.20 2.17
C PRO A 75 19.41 -0.82 2.73
N SER A 76 19.19 0.24 1.95
CA SER A 76 19.43 1.63 2.36
C SER A 76 18.21 2.30 3.01
N ALA A 77 17.10 1.59 3.21
CA ALA A 77 15.91 2.13 3.83
C ALA A 77 16.02 2.13 5.36
N LEU A 78 15.68 3.25 5.98
CA LEU A 78 15.52 3.42 7.41
C LEU A 78 14.18 2.80 7.84
N ASN A 79 14.24 1.83 8.75
CA ASN A 79 13.04 1.29 9.38
C ASN A 79 12.46 2.32 10.36
N LEU A 80 11.27 2.83 10.06
CA LEU A 80 10.51 3.74 10.93
C LEU A 80 9.45 3.02 11.78
N GLY A 81 9.41 1.69 11.73
CA GLY A 81 8.57 0.89 12.61
C GLY A 81 9.08 0.89 14.08
N PRO A 82 8.29 0.30 15.00
CA PRO A 82 8.68 0.16 16.41
C PRO A 82 10.01 -0.59 16.58
N LEU A 83 10.83 -0.13 17.54
CA LEU A 83 12.12 -0.73 17.90
C LEU A 83 12.16 -0.95 19.43
N PRO A 84 12.02 -2.19 19.93
CA PRO A 84 11.81 -3.44 19.18
C PRO A 84 10.44 -3.51 18.49
N PRO A 85 10.28 -4.36 17.45
CA PRO A 85 8.98 -4.59 16.84
C PRO A 85 8.03 -5.27 17.84
N PHE A 86 6.72 -5.06 17.67
CA PHE A 86 5.72 -5.81 18.42
C PHE A 86 5.75 -7.29 18.02
N GLU A 87 5.44 -8.16 18.98
CA GLU A 87 5.34 -9.59 18.74
C GLU A 87 4.11 -9.90 17.86
N TYR A 88 4.35 -10.67 16.79
CA TYR A 88 3.27 -11.20 15.96
C TYR A 88 2.41 -12.16 16.78
N ARG A 89 1.10 -11.95 16.79
CA ARG A 89 0.16 -12.85 17.49
C ARG A 89 -1.05 -13.13 16.64
N LEU A 90 -1.31 -14.41 16.36
CA LEU A 90 -2.55 -14.86 15.76
C LEU A 90 -3.66 -14.80 16.83
N LEU A 91 -4.70 -14.01 16.60
CA LEU A 91 -5.82 -13.87 17.53
C LEU A 91 -6.95 -14.84 17.19
N TRP A 92 -7.23 -15.01 15.89
CA TRP A 92 -8.30 -15.86 15.40
C TRP A 92 -8.10 -16.20 13.92
N GLU A 93 -8.52 -17.39 13.50
CA GLU A 93 -8.58 -17.76 12.09
C GLU A 93 -9.77 -18.70 11.81
N ASP A 94 -10.35 -18.57 10.62
CA ASP A 94 -11.30 -19.51 10.05
C ASP A 94 -10.87 -19.90 8.62
N GLU A 95 -11.74 -20.58 7.88
CA GLU A 95 -11.48 -21.01 6.50
C GLU A 95 -11.19 -19.86 5.53
N ARG A 96 -11.68 -18.66 5.81
CA ARG A 96 -11.63 -17.50 4.90
C ARG A 96 -10.75 -16.36 5.40
N TYR A 97 -10.66 -16.17 6.70
CA TYR A 97 -10.11 -14.98 7.33
C TYR A 97 -9.08 -15.33 8.39
N ARG A 98 -8.15 -14.40 8.56
CA ARG A 98 -7.20 -14.37 9.67
C ARG A 98 -7.30 -13.02 10.38
N VAL A 99 -7.22 -13.03 11.70
CA VAL A 99 -7.08 -11.83 12.55
C VAL A 99 -5.82 -11.96 13.39
N TRP A 100 -4.92 -11.00 13.30
CA TRP A 100 -3.62 -11.03 13.97
C TRP A 100 -3.19 -9.65 14.45
N VAL A 101 -2.25 -9.60 15.39
CA VAL A 101 -1.48 -8.41 15.73
C VAL A 101 -0.19 -8.43 14.92
N ASP A 102 0.07 -7.38 14.15
CA ASP A 102 1.27 -7.24 13.35
C ASP A 102 2.48 -6.68 14.14
N SER A 103 3.63 -6.56 13.48
CA SER A 103 4.86 -6.01 14.07
C SER A 103 4.83 -4.50 14.30
N LEU A 104 3.79 -3.80 13.83
CA LEU A 104 3.47 -2.42 14.18
C LEU A 104 2.55 -2.34 15.41
N GLY A 105 2.09 -3.48 15.95
CA GLY A 105 1.15 -3.56 17.06
C GLY A 105 -0.31 -3.38 16.64
N ILE A 106 -0.60 -3.39 15.34
CA ILE A 106 -1.93 -3.17 14.78
C ILE A 106 -2.68 -4.49 14.69
N VAL A 107 -3.93 -4.52 15.17
CA VAL A 107 -4.83 -5.64 14.90
C VAL A 107 -5.33 -5.53 13.47
N GLN A 108 -4.99 -6.51 12.65
CA GLN A 108 -5.39 -6.61 11.25
C GLN A 108 -6.35 -7.77 11.01
N LYS A 109 -7.15 -7.65 9.94
CA LYS A 109 -7.99 -8.72 9.38
C LYS A 109 -7.71 -8.83 7.88
N GLY A 110 -7.49 -10.05 7.40
CA GLY A 110 -7.10 -10.33 6.02
C GLY A 110 -7.65 -11.68 5.57
N PHE A 111 -7.53 -11.98 4.27
CA PHE A 111 -7.97 -13.26 3.73
C PHE A 111 -6.90 -14.32 3.93
N GLN A 112 -7.31 -15.55 4.23
CA GLN A 112 -6.41 -16.71 4.32
C GLN A 112 -5.52 -16.87 3.07
N GLU A 113 -6.07 -16.56 1.90
CA GLU A 113 -5.39 -16.67 0.60
C GLU A 113 -4.18 -15.72 0.48
N ASP A 114 -4.14 -14.61 1.21
CA ASP A 114 -3.00 -13.69 1.18
C ASP A 114 -1.70 -14.34 1.74
N TRP A 115 -1.80 -15.48 2.43
CA TRP A 115 -0.66 -16.25 2.97
C TRP A 115 -0.42 -17.59 2.26
N ARG A 116 -1.30 -18.00 1.34
CA ARG A 116 -1.17 -19.26 0.59
C ARG A 116 -0.44 -18.97 -0.72
N HIS A 117 0.88 -18.79 -0.63
CA HIS A 117 1.76 -18.69 -1.81
C HIS A 117 2.26 -20.06 -2.24
#